data_AF-A0A542W0J0-F1
#
_entry.id   AF-A0A542W0J0-F1
#
_cell.length_a   1.000
_cell.length_b   1.000
_cell.length_c   1.000
_cell.angle_alpha   90.00
_cell.angle_beta   90.00
_cell.angle_gamma   90.00
#
_symmetry.space_group_name_H-M   'P 1'
#
loop_
_entity.id
_entity.type
_entity.pdbx_description
1 polymer ?
#
loop_
_entity_poly.entity_id
_entity_poly.type
_entity_poly.pdbx_seq_one_letter_code
_entity_poly.pdbx_strand_id
1 'polypeptide(L)'
;MARSTASSSPSRKTASPDFQRTAALLHRLTALAIAFIGFPLFTLWLLAVASSPENYALFWHYAIHCSDKNSFAFSVNIISRIIGVILTWCFFYHVMSVIRLNTLKRLQSPSLYKNYFFYSATNMAAFILTFLVWGIIFLGA
;
A
#
# COMPACT_ATOMS: atom_id res chain seq x y z
N MET A 1 49.94 -12.96 -29.39
CA MET A 1 49.33 -12.69 -28.07
C MET A 1 47.82 -12.52 -28.29
N ALA A 2 47.05 -13.61 -28.18
CA ALA A 2 45.64 -13.62 -28.57
C ALA A 2 44.78 -12.98 -27.47
N ARG A 3 44.01 -11.95 -27.83
CA ARG A 3 43.06 -11.28 -26.95
C ARG A 3 41.84 -12.20 -26.79
N SER A 4 41.71 -12.81 -25.61
CA SER A 4 40.53 -13.59 -25.23
C SER A 4 39.29 -12.68 -25.30
N THR A 5 38.47 -12.87 -26.32
CA THR A 5 37.14 -12.28 -26.40
C THR A 5 36.24 -13.06 -25.46
N ALA A 6 36.03 -12.53 -24.25
CA ALA A 6 35.02 -13.03 -23.35
C ALA A 6 33.67 -13.03 -24.09
N SER A 7 33.18 -14.23 -24.43
CA SER A 7 31.81 -14.39 -24.89
C SER A 7 30.91 -14.06 -23.70
N SER A 8 30.17 -12.96 -23.81
CA SER A 8 29.05 -12.73 -22.92
C SER A 8 28.08 -13.88 -23.14
N SER A 9 28.04 -14.81 -22.18
CA SER A 9 27.02 -15.83 -22.17
C SER A 9 25.67 -15.11 -22.26
N PRO A 10 24.74 -15.54 -23.13
CA PRO A 10 23.40 -14.99 -23.10
C PRO A 10 22.85 -15.39 -21.74
N SER A 11 22.84 -14.42 -20.82
CA SER A 11 22.18 -14.51 -19.53
C SER A 11 20.86 -15.22 -19.79
N ARG A 12 20.78 -16.47 -19.35
CA ARG A 12 19.57 -17.26 -19.39
C ARG A 12 18.61 -16.48 -18.52
N LYS A 13 17.83 -15.62 -19.16
CA LYS A 13 16.71 -14.89 -18.61
C LYS A 13 15.78 -15.95 -18.06
N THR A 14 16.00 -16.40 -16.83
CA THR A 14 15.00 -17.12 -16.05
C THR A 14 13.94 -16.07 -15.78
N ALA A 15 13.06 -15.85 -16.76
CA ALA A 15 11.97 -14.90 -16.65
C ALA A 15 11.12 -15.38 -15.47
N SER A 16 11.26 -14.71 -14.33
CA SER A 16 10.32 -14.87 -13.22
C SER A 16 8.91 -14.68 -13.78
N PRO A 17 7.95 -15.55 -13.46
CA PRO A 17 6.57 -15.39 -13.90
C PRO A 17 6.06 -13.96 -13.71
N ASP A 18 5.27 -13.44 -14.65
CA ASP A 18 4.87 -12.03 -14.66
C ASP A 18 4.23 -11.58 -13.33
N PHE A 19 3.43 -12.45 -12.70
CA PHE A 19 2.83 -12.18 -11.40
C PHE A 19 3.85 -11.93 -10.28
N GLN A 20 5.02 -12.57 -10.32
CA GLN A 20 6.07 -12.36 -9.32
C GLN A 20 6.71 -10.98 -9.46
N ARG A 21 6.88 -10.51 -10.70
CA ARG A 21 7.37 -9.16 -10.98
C ARG A 21 6.35 -8.12 -10.53
N THR A 22 5.08 -8.33 -10.86
CA THR A 22 3.99 -7.46 -10.40
C THR A 22 3.94 -7.41 -8.88
N ALA A 23 4.03 -8.55 -8.19
CA ALA A 23 4.04 -8.60 -6.73
C ALA A 23 5.18 -7.78 -6.11
N ALA A 24 6.39 -7.89 -6.69
CA ALA A 24 7.57 -7.16 -6.24
C ALA A 24 7.46 -5.66 -6.52
N LEU A 25 6.92 -5.28 -7.69
CA LEU A 25 6.68 -3.89 -8.05
C LEU A 25 5.65 -3.25 -7.11
N LEU A 26 4.50 -3.91 -6.91
CA LEU A 26 3.47 -3.44 -6.00
C LEU A 26 3.99 -3.29 -4.57
N HIS A 27 4.82 -4.22 -4.07
CA HIS A 27 5.43 -4.10 -2.74
C HIS A 27 6.26 -2.81 -2.61
N ARG A 28 7.02 -2.45 -3.65
CA ARG A 28 7.84 -1.22 -3.68
C ARG A 28 7.00 0.04 -3.84
N LEU A 29 6.02 0.02 -4.74
CA LEU A 29 5.14 1.18 -4.97
C LEU A 29 4.30 1.49 -3.73
N THR A 30 3.77 0.46 -3.07
CA THR A 30 3.03 0.63 -1.82
C THR A 30 3.93 1.16 -0.70
N ALA A 31 5.18 0.69 -0.59
CA ALA A 31 6.16 1.25 0.35
C ALA A 31 6.41 2.74 0.09
N LEU A 32 6.58 3.12 -1.19
CA LEU A 32 6.79 4.50 -1.60
C LEU A 32 5.59 5.38 -1.25
N ALA A 33 4.37 4.93 -1.55
CA ALA A 33 3.16 5.66 -1.21
C ALA A 33 3.01 5.87 0.30
N ILE A 34 3.31 4.85 1.11
CA ILE A 34 3.28 4.96 2.57
C ILE A 34 4.35 5.94 3.06
N ALA A 35 5.59 5.87 2.55
CA ALA A 35 6.68 6.72 3.02
C ALA A 35 6.50 8.19 2.63
N PHE A 36 6.03 8.47 1.42
CA PHE A 36 5.94 9.85 0.90
C PHE A 36 4.59 10.53 1.16
N ILE A 37 3.52 9.76 1.29
CA ILE A 37 2.17 10.33 1.48
C ILE A 37 1.63 9.93 2.84
N GLY A 38 1.68 8.64 3.18
CA GLY A 38 1.17 8.12 4.45
C GLY A 38 1.87 8.71 5.68
N PHE A 39 3.20 8.73 5.69
CA PHE A 39 3.97 9.21 6.83
C PHE A 39 3.80 10.72 7.10
N PRO A 40 3.89 11.63 6.11
CA PRO A 40 3.58 13.04 6.33
C PRO A 40 2.14 13.28 6.78
N LEU A 41 1.17 12.61 6.16
CA LEU A 41 -0.24 12.75 6.53
C LEU A 41 -0.50 12.28 7.97
N PHE A 42 0.10 11.16 8.37
CA PHE A 42 0.01 10.65 9.73
C PHE A 42 0.68 11.59 10.73
N THR A 43 1.80 12.19 10.37
CA THR A 43 2.50 13.18 11.20
C THR A 43 1.66 14.46 11.35
N LEU A 44 1.02 14.94 10.28
CA LEU A 44 0.09 16.08 10.34
C LEU A 44 -1.10 15.79 11.25
N TRP A 45 -1.65 14.57 11.18
CA TRP A 45 -2.72 14.15 12.08
C TRP A 45 -2.26 14.12 13.55
N LEU A 46 -1.08 13.56 13.84
CA LEU A 46 -0.50 13.56 15.18
C LEU A 46 -0.27 14.98 15.71
N LEU A 47 0.22 15.89 14.86
CA LEU A 47 0.39 17.29 15.21
C LEU A 47 -0.94 17.95 15.56
N ALA A 48 -2.01 17.68 14.78
CA ALA A 48 -3.33 18.23 15.05
C ALA A 48 -3.90 17.71 16.38
N VAL A 49 -3.76 16.41 16.66
CA VAL A 49 -4.17 15.79 17.92
C VAL A 49 -3.40 16.35 19.12
N ALA A 50 -2.09 16.59 18.96
CA ALA A 50 -1.23 17.08 20.05
C ALA A 50 -1.36 18.59 20.31
N SER A 51 -1.84 19.38 19.35
CA SER A 51 -1.84 20.84 19.44
C SER A 51 -3.02 21.39 20.24
N SER A 52 -4.25 21.18 19.78
CA SER A 52 -5.46 21.65 20.47
C SER A 52 -6.72 20.97 19.93
N PRO A 53 -7.83 20.95 20.71
CA PRO A 53 -9.11 20.46 20.23
C PRO A 53 -9.62 21.18 18.97
N GLU A 54 -9.36 22.48 18.87
CA GLU A 54 -9.74 23.31 17.72
C GLU A 54 -8.98 22.90 16.44
N ASN A 55 -7.67 22.65 16.56
CA ASN A 55 -6.84 22.18 15.45
C ASN A 55 -7.25 20.78 14.99
N TYR A 56 -7.60 19.90 15.93
CA TYR A 56 -8.15 18.60 15.60
C TYR A 56 -9.51 18.70 14.91
N ALA A 57 -10.39 19.60 15.36
CA ALA A 57 -11.69 19.84 14.72
C ALA A 57 -11.52 20.38 13.29
N LEU A 58 -10.55 21.27 13.04
CA LEU A 58 -10.19 21.72 11.69
C LEU A 58 -9.70 20.56 10.82
N PHE A 59 -8.78 19.74 11.32
CA PHE A 59 -8.33 18.55 10.60
C PHE A 59 -9.50 17.64 10.26
N TRP A 60 -10.37 17.35 11.24
CA TRP A 60 -11.55 16.51 11.06
C TRP A 60 -12.51 17.08 10.01
N HIS A 61 -12.74 18.39 10.02
CA HIS A 61 -13.62 19.05 9.07
C HIS A 61 -13.15 18.87 7.62
N TYR A 62 -11.87 19.14 7.35
CA TYR A 62 -11.31 19.00 6.00
C TYR A 62 -11.08 17.54 5.60
N ALA A 63 -10.62 16.68 6.50
CA ALA A 63 -10.20 15.32 6.15
C ALA A 63 -11.35 14.30 6.19
N ILE A 64 -12.33 14.47 7.09
CA ILE A 64 -13.32 13.43 7.40
C ILE A 64 -14.75 13.91 7.21
N HIS A 65 -15.16 15.07 7.71
CA HIS A 65 -16.55 15.52 7.60
C HIS A 65 -16.71 17.01 7.28
N CYS A 66 -17.14 17.32 6.04
CA CYS A 66 -17.58 18.66 5.65
C CYS A 66 -19.09 18.65 5.41
N SER A 67 -19.84 19.44 6.19
CA SER A 67 -21.31 19.52 6.07
C SER A 67 -21.76 20.39 4.88
N ASP A 68 -20.93 21.33 4.45
CA ASP A 68 -21.21 22.19 3.29
C ASP A 68 -20.74 21.51 2.00
N LYS A 69 -21.67 21.22 1.08
CA LYS A 69 -21.43 20.46 -0.15
C LYS A 69 -20.89 21.32 -1.32
N ASN A 70 -20.93 22.64 -1.20
CA ASN A 70 -20.49 23.56 -2.27
C ASN A 70 -19.19 24.28 -1.92
N SER A 71 -18.55 23.94 -0.80
CA SER A 71 -17.32 24.58 -0.33
C SER A 71 -16.07 23.88 -0.85
N PHE A 72 -14.96 24.62 -0.91
CA PHE A 72 -13.62 24.07 -1.13
C PHE A 72 -13.31 22.91 -0.15
N ALA A 73 -13.81 23.01 1.09
CA ALA A 73 -13.66 21.97 2.10
C ALA A 73 -14.28 20.63 1.69
N PHE A 74 -15.38 20.63 0.91
CA PHE A 74 -16.00 19.41 0.40
C PHE A 74 -15.12 18.68 -0.60
N SER A 75 -14.53 19.43 -1.53
CA SER A 75 -13.59 18.87 -2.52
C SER A 75 -12.36 18.27 -1.83
N VAL A 76 -11.80 18.98 -0.84
CA VAL A 76 -10.68 18.48 -0.02
C VAL A 76 -11.09 17.22 0.75
N ASN A 77 -12.32 17.16 1.26
CA ASN A 77 -12.85 16.00 1.97
C ASN A 77 -12.92 14.75 1.09
N ILE A 78 -13.48 14.87 -0.11
CA ILE A 78 -13.55 13.74 -1.07
C ILE A 78 -12.15 13.25 -1.41
N ILE A 79 -11.24 14.16 -1.74
CA ILE A 79 -9.85 13.83 -2.09
C ILE A 79 -9.17 13.13 -0.90
N SER A 80 -9.34 13.65 0.31
CA SER A 80 -8.78 13.07 1.54
C SER A 80 -9.29 11.65 1.78
N ARG A 81 -10.58 11.39 1.56
CA ARG A 81 -11.17 10.05 1.66
C ARG A 81 -10.59 9.09 0.62
N ILE A 82 -10.47 9.53 -0.64
CA ILE A 82 -9.88 8.70 -1.71
C ILE A 82 -8.42 8.36 -1.38
N ILE A 83 -7.63 9.35 -0.98
CA ILE A 83 -6.23 9.17 -0.56
C ILE A 83 -6.17 8.21 0.64
N GLY A 84 -7.06 8.38 1.62
CA GLY A 84 -7.16 7.51 2.78
C GLY A 84 -7.44 6.05 2.40
N VAL A 85 -8.40 5.79 1.51
CA VAL A 85 -8.72 4.44 1.02
C VAL A 85 -7.52 3.81 0.33
N ILE A 86 -6.90 4.55 -0.60
CA ILE A 86 -5.74 4.08 -1.36
C ILE A 86 -4.57 3.79 -0.41
N LEU A 87 -4.28 4.68 0.54
CA LEU A 87 -3.21 4.50 1.53
C LEU A 87 -3.47 3.33 2.46
N THR A 88 -4.71 3.12 2.88
CA THR A 88 -5.10 1.97 3.71
C THR A 88 -4.84 0.67 2.96
N TRP A 89 -5.22 0.62 1.69
CA TRP A 89 -4.93 -0.53 0.83
C TRP A 89 -3.42 -0.72 0.62
N CYS A 90 -2.67 0.35 0.35
CA CYS A 90 -1.22 0.31 0.23
C CYS A 90 -0.57 -0.28 1.49
N PHE A 91 -1.01 0.16 2.67
CA PHE A 91 -0.54 -0.34 3.97
C PHE A 91 -0.78 -1.84 4.12
N PHE A 92 -2.02 -2.29 3.94
CA PHE A 92 -2.35 -3.71 4.10
C PHE A 92 -1.65 -4.58 3.06
N TYR A 93 -1.61 -4.16 1.79
CA TYR A 93 -0.89 -4.90 0.76
C TYR A 93 0.61 -4.98 1.09
N HIS A 94 1.23 -3.88 1.50
CA HIS A 94 2.64 -3.85 1.87
C HIS A 94 2.94 -4.83 3.01
N VAL A 95 2.18 -4.79 4.10
CA VAL A 95 2.36 -5.70 5.24
C VAL A 95 2.11 -7.16 4.84
N MET A 96 1.03 -7.46 4.14
CA MET A 96 0.72 -8.82 3.70
C MET A 96 1.79 -9.37 2.75
N SER A 97 2.36 -8.51 1.90
CA SER A 97 3.42 -8.93 0.99
C SER A 97 4.72 -9.30 1.73
N VAL A 98 5.03 -8.64 2.86
CA VAL A 98 6.13 -9.02 3.75
C VAL A 98 5.84 -10.37 4.41
N ILE A 99 4.62 -10.58 4.90
CA ILE A 99 4.19 -11.86 5.47
C ILE A 99 4.36 -12.97 4.44
N ARG A 100 3.90 -12.78 3.19
CA ARG A 100 4.11 -13.72 2.09
C ARG A 100 5.59 -14.04 1.90
N LEU A 101 6.44 -13.02 1.78
CA LEU A 101 7.87 -13.23 1.56
C LEU A 101 8.51 -14.02 2.71
N ASN A 102 8.13 -13.72 3.95
CA ASN A 102 8.62 -14.45 5.12
C ASN A 102 8.13 -15.90 5.15
N THR A 103 6.88 -16.16 4.77
CA THR A 103 6.33 -17.51 4.66
C THR A 103 7.03 -18.32 3.56
N LEU A 104 7.24 -17.73 2.39
CA LEU A 104 7.91 -18.40 1.27
C LEU A 104 9.38 -18.73 1.58
N LYS A 105 10.07 -17.89 2.35
CA LYS A 105 11.43 -18.18 2.85
C LYS A 105 11.48 -19.42 3.74
N ARG A 106 10.43 -19.67 4.55
CA ARG A 106 10.35 -20.84 5.44
C ARG A 106 10.05 -22.15 4.71
N LEU A 107 9.40 -22.09 3.55
CA LEU A 107 8.94 -23.26 2.80
C LEU A 107 10.02 -23.98 1.97
N GLN A 108 11.30 -23.55 2.03
CA GLN A 108 12.46 -24.19 1.38
C GLN A 108 12.19 -24.68 -0.05
N SER A 109 12.04 -23.74 -0.99
CA SER A 109 11.70 -23.97 -2.42
C SER A 109 10.21 -24.24 -2.70
N PRO A 110 9.34 -23.23 -2.49
CA PRO A 110 7.91 -23.35 -2.80
C PRO A 110 7.67 -23.56 -4.31
N SER A 111 6.70 -24.42 -4.65
CA SER A 111 6.24 -24.59 -6.02
C SER A 111 5.63 -23.29 -6.59
N LEU A 112 5.62 -23.16 -7.91
CA LEU A 112 5.00 -22.01 -8.59
C LEU A 112 3.52 -21.84 -8.21
N TYR A 113 2.80 -22.94 -8.05
CA TYR A 113 1.41 -22.95 -7.59
C TYR A 113 1.26 -22.33 -6.19
N LYS A 114 2.09 -22.74 -5.22
CA LYS A 114 2.07 -22.18 -3.86
C LYS A 114 2.39 -20.67 -3.89
N ASN A 115 3.37 -20.26 -4.69
CA ASN A 115 3.71 -18.85 -4.87
C ASN A 115 2.53 -18.02 -5.40
N TYR A 116 1.82 -18.53 -6.41
CA TYR A 116 0.65 -17.87 -6.97
C TYR A 116 -0.51 -17.82 -5.96
N PHE A 117 -0.77 -18.92 -5.25
CA PHE A 117 -1.78 -18.97 -4.20
C PHE A 117 -1.55 -17.90 -3.13
N PHE A 118 -0.34 -17.80 -2.58
CA PHE A 118 -0.05 -16.77 -1.58
C PHE A 118 -0.10 -15.34 -2.16
N TYR A 119 0.28 -15.14 -3.42
CA TYR A 119 0.12 -13.85 -4.10
C TYR A 119 -1.35 -13.44 -4.21
N SER A 120 -2.21 -14.35 -4.65
CA SER A 120 -3.66 -14.12 -4.73
C SER A 120 -4.27 -13.85 -3.35
N ALA A 121 -3.91 -14.67 -2.35
CA ALA A 121 -4.36 -14.49 -0.97
C ALA A 121 -3.94 -13.14 -0.37
N THR A 122 -2.72 -12.66 -0.67
CA THR A 122 -2.23 -11.34 -0.25
C THR A 122 -3.12 -10.22 -0.79
N ASN A 123 -3.42 -10.25 -2.10
CA ASN A 123 -4.28 -9.25 -2.74
C ASN A 123 -5.69 -9.27 -2.15
N MET A 124 -6.28 -10.47 -2.02
CA MET A 124 -7.64 -10.61 -1.49
C MET A 124 -7.73 -10.12 -0.04
N ALA A 125 -6.78 -10.52 0.81
CA ALA A 125 -6.72 -10.09 2.20
C ALA A 125 -6.58 -8.56 2.33
N ALA A 126 -5.74 -7.93 1.49
CA ALA A 126 -5.58 -6.48 1.50
C ALA A 126 -6.87 -5.74 1.14
N PHE A 127 -7.61 -6.21 0.12
CA PHE A 127 -8.92 -5.64 -0.22
C PHE A 127 -9.95 -5.83 0.90
N ILE A 128 -10.08 -7.06 1.42
CA ILE A 128 -11.03 -7.36 2.50
C ILE A 128 -10.77 -6.46 3.71
N LEU A 129 -9.52 -6.35 4.16
CA LEU A 129 -9.17 -5.50 5.30
C LEU A 129 -9.45 -4.02 5.02
N THR A 130 -9.17 -3.55 3.81
CA THR A 130 -9.49 -2.16 3.43
C THR A 130 -10.99 -1.91 3.47
N PHE A 131 -11.80 -2.80 2.90
CA PHE A 131 -13.25 -2.68 2.93
C PHE A 131 -13.82 -2.80 4.35
N LEU A 132 -13.25 -3.65 5.20
CA LEU A 132 -13.66 -3.74 6.60
C LEU A 132 -13.39 -2.44 7.36
N VAL A 133 -12.18 -1.88 7.24
CA VAL A 133 -11.82 -0.60 7.90
C VAL A 133 -12.74 0.52 7.44
N TRP A 134 -12.90 0.68 6.12
CA TRP A 134 -13.72 1.78 5.59
C TRP A 134 -15.22 1.54 5.75
N GLY A 135 -15.66 0.28 5.74
CA GLY A 135 -17.03 -0.09 6.10
C GLY A 135 -17.35 0.29 7.54
N ILE A 136 -16.45 0.02 8.48
CA ILE A 136 -16.60 0.47 9.88
C ILE A 136 -16.61 1.99 9.97
N ILE A 137 -15.70 2.68 9.27
CA ILE A 137 -15.64 4.14 9.27
C ILE A 137 -16.93 4.75 8.73
N PHE A 138 -17.49 4.22 7.63
CA PHE A 138 -18.74 4.76 7.06
C PHE A 138 -20.00 4.34 7.81
N LEU A 139 -19.98 3.21 8.52
CA LEU A 139 -21.11 2.80 9.37
C LEU A 139 -21.09 3.48 10.74
N GLY A 140 -19.92 3.89 11.23
CA GLY A 140 -19.74 4.56 12.51
C GLY A 140 -19.59 6.09 12.45
N ALA A 141 -19.52 6.68 11.25
CA ALA A 141 -19.49 8.13 11.01
C ALA A 141 -20.86 8.68 10.64
#